data_AF-A0A2V5WTT5-F1
#
_entry.id   AF-A0A2V5WTT5-F1
#
_cell.length_a   1.000
_cell.length_b   1.000
_cell.length_c   1.000
_cell.angle_alpha   90.00
_cell.angle_beta   90.00
_cell.angle_gamma   90.00
#
_symmetry.space_group_name_H-M   'P 1'
#
loop_
_entity.id
_entity.type
_entity.pdbx_description
1 polymer ?
#
loop_
_entity_poly.entity_id
_entity_poly.type
_entity_poly.pdbx_seq_one_letter_code
_entity_poly.pdbx_strand_id
1 'polypeptide(L)'
;MTVDVEKITMDAMTMMTAGGRIPAEQFFNILQKHPKAGAIVLFLGFPLLANRDLDALQQKAPKMVVVAGYRPDYQPLLERRLIDLAIVPRFDALPETARKPQTLREWFAQEYVIVAPNTAAASPR
;
A
#
# COMPACT_ATOMS: atom_id res chain seq x y z
N MET A 1 9.28 -18.46 -7.21
CA MET A 1 8.32 -17.42 -6.80
C MET A 1 7.66 -16.91 -8.07
N THR A 2 6.34 -17.08 -8.21
CA THR A 2 5.55 -16.57 -9.32
C THR A 2 4.94 -15.24 -8.95
N VAL A 3 4.80 -14.35 -9.94
CA VAL A 3 4.20 -13.02 -9.78
C VAL A 3 3.19 -12.85 -10.90
N ASP A 4 1.96 -12.56 -10.53
CA ASP A 4 0.89 -12.23 -11.47
C ASP A 4 0.62 -10.72 -11.39
N VAL A 5 0.44 -10.09 -12.55
CA VAL A 5 0.22 -8.65 -12.65
C VAL A 5 -1.21 -8.38 -13.09
N GLU A 6 -1.96 -7.69 -12.25
CA GLU A 6 -3.31 -7.21 -12.56
C GLU A 6 -3.25 -5.73 -12.98
N LYS A 7 -3.73 -5.43 -14.19
CA LYS A 7 -3.86 -4.04 -14.65
C LYS A 7 -5.22 -3.50 -14.26
N ILE A 8 -5.22 -2.50 -13.39
CA ILE A 8 -6.44 -1.80 -12.98
C ILE A 8 -6.69 -0.66 -13.96
N THR A 9 -7.82 -0.75 -14.67
CA THR A 9 -8.29 0.30 -15.57
C THR A 9 -9.40 1.05 -14.87
N MET A 10 -9.29 2.38 -14.86
CA MET A 10 -10.25 3.27 -14.24
C MET A 10 -10.48 4.45 -15.17
N ASP A 11 -11.73 4.87 -15.36
CA ASP A 11 -12.00 6.14 -16.03
C ASP A 11 -11.63 7.33 -15.12
N ALA A 12 -11.63 8.53 -15.70
CA ALA A 12 -11.25 9.74 -14.99
C ALA A 12 -12.14 10.03 -13.77
N MET A 13 -13.44 9.75 -13.86
CA MET A 13 -14.40 9.96 -12.77
C MET A 13 -14.10 9.02 -11.60
N THR A 14 -13.80 7.76 -11.90
CA THR A 14 -13.45 6.73 -10.93
C THR A 14 -12.11 7.06 -10.27
N MET A 15 -11.11 7.51 -11.04
CA MET A 15 -9.82 7.96 -10.50
C MET A 15 -9.97 9.13 -9.52
N MET A 16 -10.78 10.14 -9.89
CA MET A 16 -11.08 11.29 -9.02
C MET A 16 -11.82 10.86 -7.75
N THR A 17 -12.85 10.03 -7.88
CA THR A 17 -13.69 9.58 -6.76
C THR A 17 -12.93 8.67 -5.80
N ALA A 18 -12.11 7.76 -6.33
CA ALA A 18 -11.30 6.86 -5.52
C ALA A 18 -10.08 7.56 -4.90
N GLY A 19 -9.74 8.77 -5.37
CA GLY A 19 -8.55 9.51 -4.95
C GLY A 19 -7.28 8.68 -5.10
N GLY A 20 -7.13 7.98 -6.22
CA GLY A 20 -5.99 7.10 -6.49
C GLY A 20 -5.98 5.77 -5.71
N ARG A 21 -7.10 5.36 -5.08
CA ARG A 21 -7.25 4.02 -4.49
C ARG A 21 -7.77 3.01 -5.52
N ILE A 22 -7.47 1.74 -5.32
CA ILE A 22 -8.19 0.68 -6.04
C ILE A 22 -9.68 0.69 -5.62
N PRO A 23 -10.64 0.54 -6.55
CA PRO A 23 -12.05 0.36 -6.19
C PRO A 23 -12.26 -0.90 -5.35
N ALA A 24 -13.17 -0.83 -4.37
CA ALA A 24 -13.46 -1.93 -3.46
C ALA A 24 -13.85 -3.23 -4.20
N GLU A 25 -14.73 -3.14 -5.19
CA GLU A 25 -15.17 -4.29 -5.98
C GLU A 25 -14.00 -4.95 -6.73
N GLN A 26 -13.15 -4.16 -7.39
CA GLN A 26 -11.98 -4.68 -8.08
C GLN A 26 -10.98 -5.34 -7.11
N PHE A 27 -10.79 -4.75 -5.92
CA PHE A 27 -9.96 -5.34 -4.88
C PHE A 27 -10.47 -6.72 -4.43
N PHE A 28 -11.77 -6.86 -4.16
CA PHE A 28 -12.35 -8.15 -3.80
C PHE A 28 -12.29 -9.18 -4.94
N ASN A 29 -12.47 -8.74 -6.19
CA ASN A 29 -12.31 -9.62 -7.35
C ASN A 29 -10.88 -10.18 -7.46
N ILE A 30 -9.85 -9.36 -7.17
CA ILE A 30 -8.45 -9.83 -7.14
C ILE A 30 -8.24 -10.85 -6.03
N LEU A 31 -8.76 -10.60 -4.82
CA LEU A 31 -8.67 -11.56 -3.71
C LEU A 31 -9.31 -12.91 -4.06
N GLN A 32 -10.46 -12.88 -4.76
CA GLN A 32 -11.14 -14.09 -5.21
C GLN A 32 -10.38 -14.81 -6.34
N LYS A 33 -9.81 -14.06 -7.27
CA LYS A 33 -9.02 -14.59 -8.40
C LYS A 33 -7.71 -15.24 -7.94
N HIS A 34 -7.13 -14.72 -6.85
CA HIS A 34 -5.83 -15.14 -6.32
C HIS A 34 -5.93 -15.68 -4.88
N PRO A 35 -6.71 -16.75 -4.62
CA PRO A 35 -6.99 -17.21 -3.27
C PRO A 35 -5.78 -17.84 -2.56
N LYS A 36 -4.71 -18.14 -3.31
CA LYS A 36 -3.45 -18.71 -2.82
C LYS A 36 -2.31 -17.70 -2.79
N ALA A 37 -2.57 -16.43 -3.08
CA ALA A 37 -1.52 -15.42 -3.04
C ALA A 37 -0.95 -15.31 -1.62
N GLY A 38 0.38 -15.38 -1.50
CA GLY A 38 1.07 -15.12 -0.24
C GLY A 38 1.05 -13.63 0.14
N ALA A 39 1.05 -12.76 -0.87
CA ALA A 39 0.94 -11.32 -0.72
C ALA A 39 0.22 -10.69 -1.93
N ILE A 40 -0.44 -9.55 -1.70
CA ILE A 40 -0.89 -8.62 -2.73
C ILE A 40 -0.14 -7.32 -2.53
N VAL A 41 0.45 -6.81 -3.61
CA VAL A 41 1.16 -5.54 -3.64
C VAL A 41 0.35 -4.55 -4.47
N LEU A 42 -0.21 -3.53 -3.83
CA LEU A 42 -0.99 -2.48 -4.48
C LEU A 42 -0.07 -1.32 -4.83
N PHE A 43 0.09 -1.02 -6.12
CA PHE A 43 0.71 0.23 -6.61
C PHE A 43 -0.31 1.37 -6.74
N LEU A 44 -1.41 1.24 -6.00
CA LEU A 44 -2.52 2.19 -5.83
C LEU A 44 -2.82 2.25 -4.33
N GLY A 45 -3.56 3.26 -3.89
CA GLY A 45 -3.99 3.32 -2.50
C GLY A 45 -4.89 2.14 -2.10
N PHE A 46 -4.84 1.75 -0.82
CA PHE A 46 -5.74 0.73 -0.25
C PHE A 46 -7.21 1.16 -0.44
N PRO A 47 -8.15 0.24 -0.77
CA PRO A 47 -9.55 0.61 -1.01
C PRO A 47 -10.20 1.25 0.21
N LEU A 48 -11.12 2.19 -0.01
CA LEU A 48 -12.05 2.61 1.02
C LEU A 48 -13.09 1.51 1.21
N LEU A 49 -13.16 0.95 2.42
CA LEU A 49 -14.04 -0.15 2.75
C LEU A 49 -14.91 0.21 3.96
N ALA A 50 -16.12 -0.34 4.01
CA ALA A 50 -16.96 -0.22 5.20
C ALA A 50 -16.39 -1.12 6.32
N ASN A 51 -16.68 -0.79 7.59
CA ASN A 51 -16.17 -1.55 8.74
C ASN A 51 -16.45 -3.06 8.65
N ARG A 52 -17.65 -3.44 8.21
CA ARG A 52 -18.03 -4.85 8.01
C ARG A 52 -17.08 -5.59 7.04
N ASP A 53 -16.60 -4.89 6.01
CA ASP A 53 -15.75 -5.46 4.96
C ASP A 53 -14.30 -5.55 5.47
N LEU A 54 -13.87 -4.58 6.30
CA LEU A 54 -12.59 -4.65 7.01
C LEU A 54 -12.55 -5.83 7.99
N ASP A 55 -13.63 -6.07 8.74
CA ASP A 55 -13.70 -7.19 9.68
C ASP A 55 -13.62 -8.55 8.95
N ALA A 56 -14.26 -8.66 7.79
CA ALA A 56 -14.18 -9.85 6.94
C ALA A 56 -12.77 -10.11 6.39
N LEU A 57 -12.00 -9.06 6.13
CA LEU A 57 -10.61 -9.15 5.65
C LEU A 57 -9.64 -9.64 6.72
N GLN A 58 -9.85 -9.30 8.00
CA GLN A 58 -8.96 -9.73 9.09
C GLN A 58 -8.88 -11.26 9.23
N GLN A 59 -9.84 -12.00 8.66
CA GLN A 59 -9.91 -13.45 8.76
C GLN A 59 -9.22 -14.22 7.62
N LYS A 60 -8.64 -13.55 6.59
CA LYS A 60 -8.05 -14.21 5.42
C LYS A 60 -6.73 -13.58 4.97
N ALA A 61 -5.76 -14.42 4.59
CA ALA A 61 -4.53 -14.03 3.89
C ALA A 61 -4.87 -13.83 2.39
N PRO A 62 -4.30 -12.81 1.71
CA PRO A 62 -2.85 -12.57 1.58
C PRO A 62 -2.28 -11.47 2.50
N LYS A 63 -0.94 -11.40 2.60
CA LYS A 63 -0.25 -10.22 3.14
C LYS A 63 -0.53 -8.98 2.29
N MET A 64 -0.87 -7.86 2.90
CA MET A 64 -1.19 -6.62 2.18
C MET A 64 -0.02 -5.65 2.20
N VAL A 65 0.51 -5.32 1.03
CA VAL A 65 1.53 -4.28 0.85
C VAL A 65 0.97 -3.16 -0.01
N VAL A 66 1.10 -1.92 0.43
CA VAL A 66 0.65 -0.74 -0.32
C VAL A 66 1.86 0.11 -0.69
N VAL A 67 2.01 0.43 -1.97
CA VAL A 67 3.07 1.29 -2.52
C VAL A 67 2.40 2.53 -3.10
N ALA A 68 2.22 3.54 -2.27
CA ALA A 68 1.51 4.78 -2.61
C ALA A 68 1.92 5.91 -1.66
N GLY A 69 1.48 7.14 -1.91
CA GLY A 69 1.59 8.22 -0.92
C GLY A 69 0.95 7.82 0.41
N TYR A 70 1.57 8.21 1.53
CA TYR A 70 1.01 7.95 2.85
C TYR A 70 -0.32 8.67 3.03
N ARG A 71 -1.25 8.04 3.74
CA ARG A 71 -2.56 8.62 4.05
C ARG A 71 -2.85 8.42 5.54
N PRO A 72 -3.46 9.39 6.23
CA PRO A 72 -3.71 9.29 7.67
C PRO A 72 -4.53 8.05 8.07
N ASP A 73 -5.45 7.61 7.21
CA ASP A 73 -6.28 6.42 7.43
C ASP A 73 -5.50 5.09 7.34
N TYR A 74 -4.24 5.10 6.90
CA TYR A 74 -3.42 3.88 6.90
C TYR A 74 -2.96 3.48 8.29
N GLN A 75 -2.80 4.42 9.23
CA GLN A 75 -2.39 4.08 10.59
C GLN A 75 -3.33 3.05 11.25
N PRO A 76 -4.66 3.27 11.34
CA PRO A 76 -5.55 2.26 11.93
C PRO A 76 -5.59 0.96 11.12
N LEU A 77 -5.37 1.00 9.80
CA LEU A 77 -5.31 -0.21 8.97
C LEU A 77 -4.03 -1.03 9.25
N LEU A 78 -2.89 -0.37 9.48
CA LEU A 78 -1.63 -0.99 9.89
C LEU A 78 -1.75 -1.59 11.30
N GLU A 79 -2.31 -0.84 12.26
CA GLU A 79 -2.53 -1.31 13.63
C GLU A 79 -3.43 -2.57 13.67
N ARG A 80 -4.45 -2.61 12.81
CA ARG A 80 -5.36 -3.75 12.64
C ARG A 80 -4.79 -4.88 11.77
N ARG A 81 -3.58 -4.72 11.22
CA ARG A 81 -2.92 -5.62 10.25
C ARG A 81 -3.76 -5.92 9.01
N LEU A 82 -4.57 -4.96 8.60
CA LEU A 82 -5.25 -4.96 7.30
C LEU A 82 -4.32 -4.49 6.18
N ILE A 83 -3.34 -3.67 6.54
CA ILE A 83 -2.12 -3.41 5.77
C ILE A 83 -0.97 -4.00 6.59
N ASP A 84 -0.15 -4.86 6.01
CA ASP A 84 1.05 -5.37 6.66
C ASP A 84 2.22 -4.41 6.48
N LEU A 85 2.33 -3.77 5.32
CA LEU A 85 3.36 -2.77 5.02
C LEU A 85 2.82 -1.67 4.11
N ALA A 86 3.15 -0.42 4.43
CA ALA A 86 3.03 0.70 3.50
C ALA A 86 4.43 1.19 3.11
N ILE A 87 4.74 1.17 1.82
CA ILE A 87 5.95 1.74 1.24
C ILE A 87 5.56 3.10 0.69
N VAL A 88 6.09 4.15 1.29
CA VAL A 88 5.67 5.53 1.01
C VAL A 88 6.87 6.39 0.60
N PRO A 89 6.71 7.35 -0.32
CA PRO A 89 7.77 8.29 -0.64
C PRO A 89 8.19 9.08 0.60
N ARG A 90 9.49 9.37 0.71
CA ARG A 90 10.02 10.33 1.68
C ARG A 90 9.79 11.74 1.14
N PHE A 91 9.26 12.62 1.97
CA PHE A 91 9.08 14.04 1.64
C PHE A 91 10.09 14.96 2.35
N ASP A 92 10.88 14.41 3.28
CA ASP A 92 11.95 15.15 3.94
C ASP A 92 13.02 15.58 2.92
N ALA A 93 13.51 16.81 3.06
CA ALA A 93 14.67 17.24 2.30
C ALA A 93 15.87 16.34 2.64
N LEU A 94 16.55 15.87 1.59
CA LEU A 94 17.80 15.15 1.78
C LEU A 94 18.85 16.09 2.39
N PRO A 95 19.70 15.60 3.31
CA PRO A 95 20.84 16.38 3.78
C PRO A 95 21.70 16.83 2.58
N GLU A 96 22.31 18.01 2.64
CA GLU A 96 23.21 18.50 1.58
C GLU A 96 24.40 17.56 1.33
N THR A 97 24.75 16.75 2.33
CA THR A 97 25.81 15.74 2.26
C THR A 97 25.35 14.39 1.70
N ALA A 98 24.08 14.26 1.32
CA ALA A 98 23.53 13.02 0.77
C ALA A 98 24.26 12.66 -0.53
N ARG A 99 24.81 11.44 -0.55
CA ARG A 99 25.46 10.92 -1.75
C ARG A 99 24.41 10.46 -2.75
N LYS A 100 24.69 10.68 -4.04
CA LYS A 100 23.84 10.15 -5.11
C LYS A 100 23.82 8.62 -5.06
N PRO A 101 22.64 7.97 -5.01
CA PRO A 101 22.52 6.51 -5.06
C PRO A 101 23.10 5.92 -6.35
N GLN A 102 23.79 4.79 -6.23
CA GLN A 102 24.39 4.02 -7.33
C GLN A 102 23.62 2.74 -7.64
N THR A 103 22.86 2.20 -6.68
CA THR A 103 22.07 0.97 -6.86
C THR A 103 20.57 1.21 -6.68
N LEU A 104 19.73 0.33 -7.23
CA LEU A 104 18.27 0.40 -7.02
C LEU A 104 17.89 0.31 -5.54
N ARG A 105 18.67 -0.45 -4.76
CA ARG A 105 18.48 -0.56 -3.31
C ARG A 105 18.78 0.74 -2.59
N GLU A 106 19.84 1.44 -2.98
CA GLU A 106 20.17 2.75 -2.42
C GLU A 106 19.13 3.80 -2.84
N TRP A 107 18.67 3.77 -4.10
CA TRP A 107 17.57 4.62 -4.55
C TRP A 107 16.31 4.38 -3.71
N PHE A 108 15.94 3.12 -3.50
CA PHE A 108 14.80 2.78 -2.65
C PHE A 108 14.96 3.28 -1.22
N ALA A 109 16.13 3.07 -0.60
CA ALA A 109 16.39 3.46 0.78
C ALA A 109 16.41 4.98 0.98
N GLN A 110 16.82 5.73 -0.04
CA GLN A 110 16.83 7.19 -0.02
C GLN A 110 15.41 7.76 -0.19
N GLU A 111 14.68 7.26 -1.20
CA GLU A 111 13.43 7.87 -1.66
C GLU A 111 12.18 7.33 -0.97
N TYR A 112 12.25 6.19 -0.28
CA TYR A 112 11.10 5.55 0.34
C TYR A 112 11.32 5.19 1.81
N VAL A 113 10.22 5.15 2.56
CA VAL A 113 10.14 4.61 3.92
C VAL A 113 9.19 3.42 3.93
N ILE A 114 9.56 2.40 4.69
CA ILE A 114 8.67 1.27 4.99
C ILE A 114 8.01 1.54 6.35
N VAL A 115 6.69 1.67 6.33
CA VAL A 115 5.85 1.77 7.51
C VAL A 115 5.22 0.40 7.78
N ALA A 116 5.47 -0.13 8.97
CA ALA A 116 4.95 -1.40 9.47
C ALA A 116 4.13 -1.13 10.75
N PRO A 117 3.30 -2.08 11.22
CA PRO A 117 2.45 -1.87 12.39
C PRO A 117 3.18 -1.38 13.65
N ASN A 118 4.43 -1.80 13.85
CA ASN A 118 5.27 -1.39 14.99
C ASN A 118 6.02 -0.07 14.78
N THR A 119 6.13 0.43 13.55
CA THR A 119 6.75 1.72 13.22
C THR A 119 5.71 2.78 12.86
N ALA A 120 4.44 2.41 12.72
CA ALA A 120 3.34 3.29 12.32
C ALA A 120 3.21 4.52 13.23
N ALA A 121 3.40 4.36 14.55
CA ALA A 121 3.36 5.45 15.53
C ALA A 121 4.47 6.51 15.36
N ALA A 122 5.52 6.21 14.59
CA ALA A 122 6.67 7.10 14.33
C ALA A 122 6.67 7.67 12.90
N SER A 123 5.59 7.51 12.14
CA SER A 123 5.54 7.90 10.73
C SER A 123 5.60 9.42 10.54
N PRO A 124 6.27 9.92 9.48
CA PRO A 124 6.30 11.34 9.15
C PRO A 124 4.86 11.85 8.88
N ARG A 125 4.56 13.04 9.41
CA ARG A 125 3.26 13.70 9.31
C ARG A 125 3.03 14.30 7.93
#